data_AF-A0A453EZA9-F1
#
_entry.id   AF-A0A453EZA9-F1
#
_cell.length_a   1.000
_cell.length_b   1.000
_cell.length_c   1.000
_cell.angle_alpha   90.00
_cell.angle_beta   90.00
_cell.angle_gamma   90.00
#
_symmetry.space_group_name_H-M   'P 1'
#
loop_
_entity.id
_entity.type
_entity.pdbx_description
1 polymer ?
#
loop_
_entity_poly.entity_id
_entity_poly.type
_entity_poly.pdbx_seq_one_letter_code
_entity_poly.pdbx_strand_id
1 'polypeptide(L)'
;ASANSLPGSATSRLPSRSVSPRPRSFLPPARAKMYSWEMLSFNIHDGFLEAIVRGNRSGLLTQADYNNLCQCETLDDIKMHLSATEYGPYLQNEPSPLHTTTIVEKCTLKLVDEYKHMLCQANEPLSTFLQYITYGHMIDNVVLIVTGTLHERDVNELLEKCHPLGMFDRYSLHHLRLLKICVSFTGWF
;
A
#
# COMPACT_ATOMS: atom_id res chain seq x y z
N ALA A 1 -46.21 -37.14 -60.09
CA ALA A 1 -45.72 -38.45 -59.58
C ALA A 1 -44.77 -38.12 -58.43
N SER A 2 -45.13 -38.29 -57.15
CA SER A 2 -45.09 -39.57 -56.39
C SER A 2 -43.74 -40.26 -56.56
N ALA A 3 -42.94 -40.64 -55.56
CA ALA A 3 -42.95 -40.60 -54.09
C ALA A 3 -41.53 -41.04 -53.63
N ASN A 4 -41.18 -40.76 -52.35
CA ASN A 4 -40.40 -41.59 -51.38
C ASN A 4 -39.06 -42.24 -51.84
N SER A 5 -37.95 -42.27 -51.09
CA SER A 5 -37.79 -42.69 -49.69
C SER A 5 -36.30 -42.64 -49.28
N LEU A 6 -36.02 -42.31 -48.01
CA LEU A 6 -34.80 -42.63 -47.22
C LEU A 6 -34.64 -44.17 -47.03
N PRO A 7 -33.53 -44.78 -46.52
CA PRO A 7 -32.64 -44.28 -45.43
C PRO A 7 -31.13 -44.72 -45.39
N GLY A 8 -30.34 -44.09 -44.50
CA GLY A 8 -29.45 -44.78 -43.53
C GLY A 8 -27.95 -45.02 -43.82
N SER A 9 -27.05 -44.30 -43.12
CA SER A 9 -25.82 -44.78 -42.39
C SER A 9 -24.90 -43.56 -42.11
N ALA A 10 -24.87 -43.00 -40.90
CA ALA A 10 -24.11 -43.41 -39.70
C ALA A 10 -22.57 -43.32 -39.84
N THR A 11 -21.99 -42.12 -39.55
CA THR A 11 -20.63 -42.03 -39.00
C THR A 11 -20.47 -40.80 -38.07
N SER A 12 -20.38 -41.11 -36.78
CA SER A 12 -19.80 -40.37 -35.63
C SER A 12 -19.50 -38.87 -35.75
N ARG A 13 -20.39 -38.03 -35.19
CA ARG A 13 -20.01 -36.73 -34.59
C ARG A 13 -19.84 -36.92 -33.08
N LEU A 14 -18.66 -36.57 -32.58
CA LEU A 14 -18.36 -36.44 -31.15
C LEU A 14 -19.37 -35.46 -30.50
N PRO A 15 -19.95 -35.79 -29.33
CA PRO A 15 -20.88 -34.90 -28.68
C PRO A 15 -20.16 -33.69 -28.08
N SER A 16 -20.65 -32.50 -28.42
CA SER A 16 -20.38 -31.24 -27.73
C SER A 16 -20.57 -31.44 -26.22
N ARG A 17 -19.49 -31.28 -25.46
CA ARG A 17 -19.51 -31.22 -23.98
C ARG A 17 -20.56 -30.19 -23.56
N SER A 18 -21.68 -30.68 -23.02
CA SER A 18 -22.63 -29.87 -22.28
C SER A 18 -21.91 -29.31 -21.06
N VAL A 19 -21.68 -28.00 -21.07
CA VAL A 19 -21.20 -27.29 -19.88
C VAL A 19 -22.35 -27.30 -18.88
N SER A 20 -22.28 -28.22 -17.92
CA SER A 20 -23.14 -28.21 -16.75
C SER A 20 -23.02 -26.86 -16.04
N PRO A 21 -24.12 -26.18 -15.67
CA PRO A 21 -24.04 -24.98 -14.85
C PRO A 21 -23.38 -25.36 -13.52
N ARG A 22 -22.29 -24.67 -13.14
CA ARG A 22 -21.70 -24.79 -11.81
C ARG A 22 -22.80 -24.56 -10.77
N PRO A 23 -22.88 -25.35 -9.69
CA PRO A 23 -23.84 -25.08 -8.63
C PRO A 23 -23.53 -23.68 -8.09
N ARG A 24 -24.53 -22.78 -8.11
CA ARG A 24 -24.45 -21.49 -7.42
C ARG A 24 -24.11 -21.82 -5.98
N SER A 25 -22.91 -21.46 -5.55
CA SER A 25 -22.58 -21.37 -4.13
C SER A 25 -23.70 -20.57 -3.48
N PHE A 26 -24.45 -21.21 -2.60
CA PHE A 26 -25.44 -20.60 -1.73
C PHE A 26 -24.71 -19.51 -0.94
N LEU A 27 -24.72 -18.27 -1.46
CA LEU A 27 -24.29 -17.12 -0.70
C LEU A 27 -25.45 -16.83 0.28
N PRO A 28 -25.23 -16.89 1.60
CA PRO A 28 -26.32 -16.62 2.54
C PRO A 28 -26.86 -15.20 2.31
N PRO A 29 -28.20 -14.99 2.35
CA PRO A 29 -28.83 -13.70 2.03
C PRO A 29 -28.58 -12.59 3.06
N ALA A 30 -27.67 -12.79 4.02
CA ALA A 30 -27.37 -11.84 5.08
C ALA A 30 -26.39 -10.73 4.67
N ARG A 31 -25.56 -10.92 3.62
CA ARG A 31 -24.46 -9.98 3.31
C ARG A 31 -24.88 -8.74 2.51
N ALA A 32 -26.06 -8.75 1.89
CA ALA A 32 -26.56 -7.62 1.11
C ALA A 32 -27.35 -6.58 1.95
N LYS A 33 -27.64 -6.87 3.23
CA LYS A 33 -28.40 -5.97 4.12
C LYS A 33 -27.54 -5.05 5.01
N MET A 34 -26.21 -5.18 5.00
CA MET A 34 -25.33 -4.39 5.89
C MET A 34 -25.10 -2.95 5.42
N TYR A 35 -25.05 -2.68 4.11
CA TYR A 35 -24.58 -1.38 3.61
C TYR A 35 -25.59 -0.22 3.65
N SER A 36 -26.89 -0.48 3.80
CA SER A 36 -27.91 0.57 3.66
C SER A 36 -28.05 1.48 4.88
N TRP A 37 -27.75 0.99 6.10
CA TRP A 37 -27.77 1.78 7.33
C TRP A 37 -26.37 2.25 7.73
N GLU A 38 -25.33 1.54 7.31
CA GLU A 38 -23.93 1.91 7.56
C GLU A 38 -23.57 3.26 6.96
N MET A 39 -24.11 3.64 5.79
CA MET A 39 -23.85 4.95 5.17
C MET A 39 -24.42 6.14 5.97
N LEU A 40 -25.43 5.90 6.82
CA LEU A 40 -26.00 6.92 7.72
C LEU A 40 -25.15 7.11 8.98
N SER A 41 -24.49 6.06 9.46
CA SER A 41 -23.62 6.10 10.65
C SER A 41 -22.13 6.28 10.32
N PHE A 42 -21.74 6.13 9.06
CA PHE A 42 -20.35 6.27 8.59
C PHE A 42 -19.77 7.64 8.93
N ASN A 43 -20.52 8.72 8.67
CA ASN A 43 -20.06 10.07 8.96
C ASN A 43 -19.86 10.33 10.47
N ILE A 44 -20.47 9.53 11.35
CA ILE A 44 -20.33 9.67 12.80
C ILE A 44 -18.94 9.18 13.26
N HIS A 45 -18.41 8.14 12.62
CA HIS A 45 -17.17 7.48 13.05
C HIS A 45 -15.99 7.78 12.13
N ASP A 46 -16.20 7.79 10.81
CA ASP A 46 -15.14 7.88 9.80
C ASP A 46 -15.18 9.18 8.98
N GLY A 47 -16.20 10.02 9.15
CA GLY A 47 -16.36 11.25 8.36
C GLY A 47 -15.20 12.25 8.50
N PHE A 48 -14.61 12.32 9.69
CA PHE A 48 -13.42 13.15 9.94
C PHE A 48 -12.19 12.63 9.17
N LEU A 49 -11.97 11.32 9.19
CA LEU A 49 -10.84 10.69 8.49
C LEU A 49 -11.03 10.77 6.98
N GLU A 50 -12.26 10.60 6.48
CA GLU A 50 -12.57 10.79 5.07
C GLU A 50 -12.24 12.22 4.62
N ALA A 51 -12.58 13.22 5.43
CA ALA A 51 -12.27 14.62 5.14
C ALA A 51 -10.75 14.86 5.07
N ILE A 52 -9.97 14.28 5.98
CA ILE A 52 -8.51 14.35 5.95
C ILE A 52 -7.96 13.72 4.67
N VAL A 53 -8.39 12.50 4.33
CA VAL A 53 -7.91 11.80 3.13
C VAL A 53 -8.25 12.58 1.86
N ARG A 54 -9.43 13.20 1.79
CA ARG A 54 -9.81 14.08 0.67
C ARG A 54 -9.00 15.37 0.64
N GLY A 55 -8.66 15.93 1.80
CA GLY A 55 -7.74 17.05 1.93
C GLY A 55 -6.37 16.70 1.34
N ASN A 56 -5.74 15.62 1.82
CA ASN A 56 -4.44 15.16 1.34
C ASN A 56 -4.46 14.83 -0.17
N ARG A 57 -5.58 14.32 -0.69
CA ARG A 57 -5.77 14.12 -2.14
C ARG A 57 -5.74 15.44 -2.91
N SER A 58 -6.32 16.51 -2.36
CA SER A 58 -6.27 17.83 -2.98
C SER A 58 -4.87 18.44 -2.98
N GLY A 59 -4.01 18.00 -2.05
CA GLY A 59 -2.62 18.38 -1.94
C GLY A 59 -1.68 17.69 -2.93
N LEU A 60 -2.18 16.75 -3.75
CA LEU A 60 -1.39 16.11 -4.79
C LEU A 60 -1.05 17.10 -5.91
N LEU A 61 0.19 17.01 -6.40
CA LEU A 61 0.69 17.85 -7.48
C LEU A 61 -0.21 17.74 -8.71
N THR A 62 -0.62 18.89 -9.23
CA THR A 62 -1.43 18.99 -10.44
C THR A 62 -0.55 18.90 -11.68
N GLN A 63 -1.17 18.71 -12.84
CA GLN A 63 -0.45 18.73 -14.11
C GLN A 63 0.32 20.05 -14.34
N ALA A 64 -0.22 21.17 -13.86
CA ALA A 64 0.45 22.47 -13.96
C ALA A 64 1.75 22.50 -13.13
N ASP A 65 1.72 21.92 -11.92
CA ASP A 65 2.90 21.85 -11.05
C ASP A 65 4.00 20.99 -11.67
N TYR A 66 3.64 19.84 -12.26
CA TYR A 66 4.60 19.00 -13.00
C TYR A 66 5.23 19.73 -14.19
N ASN A 67 4.45 20.52 -14.93
CA ASN A 67 4.98 21.31 -16.04
C ASN A 67 6.02 22.35 -15.57
N ASN A 68 5.78 22.98 -14.41
CA ASN A 68 6.73 23.92 -13.81
C ASN A 68 8.01 23.20 -13.34
N LEU A 69 7.88 22.02 -12.72
CA LEU A 69 9.02 21.23 -12.27
C LEU A 69 9.92 20.75 -13.41
N CYS A 70 9.35 20.40 -14.57
CA CYS A 70 10.11 20.01 -15.76
C CYS A 70 10.97 21.14 -16.34
N GLN A 71 10.65 22.40 -16.03
CA GLN A 71 11.37 23.57 -16.54
C GLN A 71 12.47 24.05 -15.58
N CYS A 72 12.62 23.42 -14.41
CA CYS A 72 13.64 23.77 -13.43
C CYS A 72 15.03 23.31 -13.88
N GLU A 73 16.04 24.17 -13.73
CA GLU A 73 17.44 23.86 -14.08
C GLU A 73 18.28 23.47 -12.87
N THR A 74 17.91 23.97 -11.68
CA THR A 74 18.62 23.70 -10.43
C THR A 74 17.73 23.06 -9.35
N LEU A 75 18.37 22.43 -8.36
CA LEU A 75 17.65 21.86 -7.21
C LEU A 75 17.02 22.96 -6.33
N ASP A 76 17.58 24.16 -6.33
CA ASP A 76 17.01 25.31 -5.63
C ASP A 76 15.70 25.80 -6.30
N ASP A 77 15.60 25.74 -7.63
CA ASP A 77 14.35 26.03 -8.36
C ASP A 77 13.25 25.02 -8.01
N ILE A 78 13.61 23.73 -7.96
CA ILE A 78 12.69 22.66 -7.54
C ILE A 78 12.20 22.91 -6.11
N LYS A 79 13.11 23.24 -5.19
CA LYS A 79 12.78 23.59 -3.81
C LYS A 79 11.83 24.80 -3.75
N MET A 80 12.06 25.82 -4.55
CA MET A 80 11.20 27.00 -4.63
C MET A 80 9.78 26.64 -5.10
N HIS A 81 9.66 25.89 -6.20
CA HIS A 81 8.36 25.46 -6.72
C HIS A 81 7.62 24.52 -5.75
N LEU A 82 8.33 23.57 -5.12
CA LEU A 82 7.74 22.70 -4.10
C LEU A 82 7.37 23.48 -2.83
N SER A 83 8.06 24.57 -2.52
CA SER A 83 7.72 25.42 -1.36
C SER A 83 6.41 26.18 -1.52
N ALA A 84 5.96 26.41 -2.76
CA ALA A 84 4.64 26.98 -3.05
C ALA A 84 3.50 25.96 -2.87
N THR A 85 3.83 24.68 -2.69
CA THR A 85 2.88 23.60 -2.46
C THR A 85 2.88 23.18 -0.98
N GLU A 86 2.08 22.18 -0.64
CA GLU A 86 2.01 21.64 0.72
C GLU A 86 3.30 20.95 1.21
N TYR A 87 4.35 20.85 0.39
CA TYR A 87 5.66 20.33 0.80
C TYR A 87 6.54 21.40 1.48
N GLY A 88 6.16 22.68 1.41
CA GLY A 88 6.95 23.80 1.92
C GLY A 88 7.47 23.64 3.36
N PRO A 89 6.64 23.31 4.36
CA PRO A 89 7.09 23.19 5.76
C PRO A 89 8.22 22.17 5.97
N TYR A 90 8.28 21.12 5.13
CA TYR A 90 9.29 20.06 5.25
C TYR A 90 10.62 20.41 4.58
N LEU A 91 10.63 21.38 3.65
CA LEU A 91 11.80 21.77 2.87
C LEU A 91 12.42 23.10 3.32
N GLN A 92 11.70 23.92 4.11
CA GLN A 92 12.15 25.25 4.53
C GLN A 92 13.50 25.26 5.29
N ASN A 93 13.74 24.26 6.14
CA ASN A 93 14.90 24.25 7.05
C ASN A 93 16.15 23.54 6.48
N GLU A 94 16.12 23.06 5.23
CA GLU A 94 17.25 22.34 4.66
C GLU A 94 18.36 23.30 4.17
N PRO A 95 19.58 23.20 4.73
CA PRO A 95 20.73 24.03 4.34
C PRO A 95 21.28 23.61 2.97
N SER A 96 21.84 24.55 2.22
CA SER A 96 22.58 24.26 0.99
C SER A 96 23.94 23.61 1.31
N PRO A 97 24.43 22.62 0.53
CA PRO A 97 23.90 22.14 -0.75
C PRO A 97 22.76 21.12 -0.62
N LEU A 98 21.72 21.31 -1.43
CA LEU A 98 20.58 20.39 -1.46
C LEU A 98 20.93 19.13 -2.26
N HIS A 99 20.65 17.96 -1.71
CA HIS A 99 20.80 16.68 -2.41
C HIS A 99 19.45 16.08 -2.76
N THR A 100 19.39 15.35 -3.88
CA THR A 100 18.14 14.70 -4.35
C THR A 100 17.63 13.67 -3.34
N THR A 101 18.52 12.97 -2.64
CA THR A 101 18.18 12.01 -1.58
C THR A 101 17.45 12.68 -0.43
N THR A 102 17.93 13.85 0.00
CA THR A 102 17.32 14.63 1.08
C THR A 102 15.90 15.08 0.73
N ILE A 103 15.64 15.48 -0.53
CA ILE A 103 14.29 15.84 -0.98
C ILE A 103 13.35 14.64 -0.88
N VAL A 104 13.80 13.47 -1.36
CA VAL A 104 13.01 12.23 -1.29
C VAL A 104 12.70 11.87 0.16
N GLU A 105 13.70 11.90 1.04
CA GLU A 105 13.55 11.62 2.47
C GLU A 105 12.51 12.54 3.12
N LYS A 106 12.58 13.85 2.88
CA LYS A 106 11.61 14.81 3.45
C LYS A 106 10.19 14.60 2.91
N CYS A 107 10.06 14.32 1.62
CA CYS A 107 8.76 14.00 1.02
C CYS A 107 8.17 12.70 1.58
N THR A 108 9.00 11.67 1.78
CA THR A 108 8.59 10.42 2.43
C THR A 108 8.19 10.64 3.89
N LEU A 109 8.92 11.50 4.62
CA LEU A 109 8.59 11.85 6.01
C LEU A 109 7.23 12.54 6.11
N LYS A 110 6.91 13.48 5.22
CA LYS A 110 5.57 14.10 5.15
C LYS A 110 4.49 13.04 5.03
N LEU A 111 4.64 12.11 4.08
CA LEU A 111 3.66 11.03 3.87
C LEU A 111 3.51 10.16 5.13
N VAL A 112 4.63 9.82 5.77
CA VAL A 112 4.64 9.01 6.99
C VAL A 112 3.91 9.72 8.13
N ASP A 113 4.16 11.01 8.32
CA ASP A 113 3.55 11.79 9.40
C ASP A 113 2.04 11.96 9.19
N GLU A 114 1.60 12.24 7.96
CA GLU A 114 0.17 12.29 7.60
C GLU A 114 -0.51 10.94 7.82
N TYR A 115 0.15 9.85 7.44
CA TYR A 115 -0.38 8.50 7.61
C TYR A 115 -0.49 8.11 9.09
N LYS A 116 0.53 8.44 9.90
CA LYS A 116 0.50 8.23 11.36
C LYS A 116 -0.58 9.08 12.03
N HIS A 117 -0.75 10.33 11.60
CA HIS A 117 -1.82 11.19 12.10
C HIS A 117 -3.20 10.57 11.82
N MET A 118 -3.42 10.04 10.62
CA MET A 118 -4.65 9.32 10.27
C MET A 118 -4.85 8.06 11.13
N LEU A 119 -3.79 7.27 11.38
CA LEU A 119 -3.84 6.09 12.23
C LEU A 119 -4.22 6.41 13.68
N CYS A 120 -3.67 7.48 14.27
CA CYS A 120 -3.96 7.88 15.65
C CYS A 120 -5.42 8.29 15.88
N GLN A 121 -6.10 8.73 14.83
CA GLN A 121 -7.50 9.17 14.87
C GLN A 121 -8.48 8.09 14.38
N ALA A 122 -7.96 6.95 13.90
CA ALA A 122 -8.76 5.85 13.38
C ALA A 122 -9.28 4.93 14.49
N ASN A 123 -10.58 4.64 14.46
CA ASN A 123 -11.22 3.65 15.31
C ASN A 123 -11.37 2.29 14.60
N GLU A 124 -11.64 1.22 15.34
CA GLU A 124 -11.98 -0.08 14.75
C GLU A 124 -13.30 0.02 13.97
N PRO A 125 -13.41 -0.51 12.73
CA PRO A 125 -12.50 -1.44 12.03
C PRO A 125 -11.42 -0.79 11.14
N LEU A 126 -11.48 0.52 10.92
CA LEU A 126 -10.58 1.23 10.01
C LEU A 126 -9.12 1.21 10.49
N SER A 127 -8.89 1.31 11.80
CA SER A 127 -7.55 1.22 12.40
C SER A 127 -6.84 -0.10 12.03
N THR A 128 -7.54 -1.22 12.16
CA THR A 128 -7.03 -2.55 11.81
C THR A 128 -6.74 -2.65 10.31
N PHE A 129 -7.61 -2.07 9.47
CA PHE A 129 -7.38 -2.01 8.03
C PHE A 129 -6.11 -1.24 7.66
N LEU A 130 -5.89 -0.08 8.27
CA LEU A 130 -4.68 0.71 8.05
C LEU A 130 -3.42 -0.06 8.54
N GLN A 131 -3.49 -0.74 9.68
CA GLN A 131 -2.39 -1.60 10.15
C GLN A 131 -2.05 -2.74 9.17
N TYR A 132 -3.01 -3.28 8.42
CA TYR A 132 -2.70 -4.28 7.39
C TYR A 132 -1.86 -3.70 6.24
N ILE A 133 -2.00 -2.41 5.92
CA ILE A 133 -1.21 -1.76 4.88
C ILE A 133 0.26 -1.62 5.31
N THR A 134 0.52 -1.35 6.60
CA THR A 134 1.89 -1.21 7.11
C THR A 134 2.66 -2.53 7.10
N TYR A 135 1.97 -3.67 7.18
CA TYR A 135 2.60 -4.99 7.11
C TYR A 135 3.38 -5.23 5.82
N GLY A 136 2.97 -4.65 4.68
CA GLY A 136 3.75 -4.73 3.44
C GLY A 136 5.15 -4.17 3.62
N HIS A 137 5.25 -2.95 4.16
CA HIS A 137 6.53 -2.30 4.43
C HIS A 137 7.34 -2.98 5.54
N MET A 138 6.67 -3.59 6.53
CA MET A 138 7.35 -4.37 7.57
C MET A 138 8.02 -5.63 6.99
N ILE A 139 7.36 -6.33 6.07
CA ILE A 139 7.94 -7.51 5.41
C ILE A 139 9.17 -7.11 4.61
N ASP A 140 9.09 -6.03 3.82
CA ASP A 140 10.22 -5.53 3.04
C ASP A 140 11.42 -5.15 3.94
N ASN A 141 11.16 -4.46 5.04
CA ASN A 141 12.20 -4.10 6.03
C ASN A 141 12.83 -5.34 6.67
N VAL A 142 12.05 -6.38 7.01
CA VAL A 142 12.58 -7.63 7.57
C VAL A 142 13.46 -8.36 6.55
N VAL A 143 13.01 -8.46 5.29
CA VAL A 143 13.79 -9.08 4.21
C VAL A 143 15.09 -8.31 3.98
N LEU A 144 15.06 -6.97 3.98
CA LEU A 144 16.24 -6.13 3.86
C LEU A 144 17.25 -6.39 5.00
N ILE A 145 16.77 -6.49 6.25
CA ILE A 145 17.64 -6.75 7.40
C ILE A 145 18.24 -8.16 7.31
N VAL A 146 17.42 -9.19 7.05
CA VAL A 146 17.89 -10.59 6.97
C VAL A 146 18.93 -10.76 5.87
N THR A 147 18.65 -10.23 4.67
CA THR A 147 19.59 -10.29 3.55
C THR A 147 20.85 -9.45 3.81
N GLY A 148 20.73 -8.29 4.47
CA GLY A 148 21.87 -7.48 4.84
C GLY A 148 22.78 -8.14 5.89
N THR A 149 22.20 -8.79 6.90
CA THR A 149 22.97 -9.54 7.91
C THR A 149 23.64 -10.78 7.34
N LEU A 150 23.07 -11.41 6.30
CA LEU A 150 23.69 -12.52 5.59
C LEU A 150 24.99 -12.11 4.87
N HIS A 151 25.06 -10.85 4.42
CA HIS A 151 26.26 -10.26 3.82
C HIS A 151 27.16 -9.55 4.83
N GLU A 152 26.99 -9.83 6.13
CA GLU A 152 27.79 -9.25 7.23
C GLU A 152 27.78 -7.71 7.28
N ARG A 153 26.71 -7.07 6.79
CA ARG A 153 26.57 -5.61 6.89
C ARG A 153 26.11 -5.20 8.28
N ASP A 154 26.53 -4.00 8.71
CA ASP A 154 26.10 -3.44 9.98
C ASP A 154 24.59 -3.17 9.96
N VAL A 155 23.91 -3.60 11.02
CA VAL A 155 22.47 -3.38 11.21
C VAL A 155 22.14 -1.89 11.24
N ASN A 156 23.04 -1.04 11.74
CA ASN A 156 22.83 0.42 11.78
C ASN A 156 22.77 1.02 10.37
N GLU A 157 23.64 0.57 9.45
CA GLU A 157 23.62 1.01 8.05
C GLU A 157 22.35 0.51 7.32
N LEU A 158 21.86 -0.68 7.67
CA LEU A 158 20.63 -1.22 7.10
C LEU A 158 19.39 -0.49 7.62
N LEU A 159 19.40 -0.03 8.87
CA LEU A 159 18.29 0.73 9.46
C LEU A 159 18.10 2.09 8.81
N GLU A 160 19.16 2.75 8.34
CA GLU A 160 19.07 4.01 7.58
C GLU A 160 18.36 3.83 6.23
N LYS A 161 18.35 2.60 5.69
CA LYS A 161 17.70 2.25 4.42
C LYS A 161 16.29 1.70 4.59
N CYS A 162 15.83 1.48 5.81
CA CYS A 162 14.50 0.94 6.09
C CYS A 162 13.41 1.99 5.87
N HIS A 163 12.24 1.55 5.41
CA HIS A 163 11.10 2.44 5.22
C HIS A 163 10.48 2.84 6.57
N PRO A 164 10.30 4.15 6.86
CA PRO A 164 9.85 4.66 8.17
C PRO A 164 8.42 4.22 8.58
N LEU A 165 7.56 3.82 7.63
CA LEU A 165 6.24 3.23 7.94
C LEU A 165 6.30 1.80 8.50
N GLY A 166 7.36 1.06 8.16
CA GLY A 166 7.55 -0.33 8.60
C GLY A 166 8.53 -0.46 9.75
N MET A 167 8.84 0.66 10.43
CA MET A 167 9.77 0.65 11.57
C MET A 167 9.10 0.04 12.79
N PHE A 168 9.83 -0.83 13.47
CA PHE A 168 9.36 -1.44 14.71
C PHE A 168 9.32 -0.39 15.81
N ASP A 169 8.13 -0.07 16.32
CA ASP A 169 8.03 0.58 17.62
C ASP A 169 8.72 -0.28 18.68
N ARG A 170 9.35 0.34 19.68
CA ARG A 170 10.12 -0.36 20.73
C ARG A 170 9.31 -1.46 21.44
N TYR A 171 7.97 -1.41 21.39
CA TYR A 171 7.07 -2.45 21.89
C TYR A 171 7.06 -3.73 21.03
N SER A 172 7.27 -3.63 19.72
CA SER A 172 7.42 -4.76 18.78
C SER A 172 8.84 -5.36 18.79
N LEU A 173 9.80 -4.64 19.37
CA LEU A 173 11.21 -5.06 19.50
C LEU A 173 11.39 -6.28 20.43
N HIS A 174 10.39 -6.60 21.26
CA HIS A 174 10.38 -7.84 22.04
C HIS A 174 10.25 -9.08 21.13
N HIS A 175 9.58 -8.95 19.99
CA HIS A 175 9.44 -10.03 19.00
C HIS A 175 10.71 -10.19 18.13
N LEU A 176 11.50 -9.12 17.96
CA LEU A 176 12.77 -9.19 17.22
C LEU A 176 13.92 -9.82 18.05
N ARG A 177 13.84 -9.78 19.40
CA ARG A 177 14.72 -10.60 20.26
C ARG A 177 14.52 -12.09 20.00
N LEU A 178 13.29 -12.53 19.69
CA LEU A 178 13.03 -13.91 19.27
C LEU A 178 13.64 -14.21 17.91
N LEU A 179 13.70 -13.25 16.98
CA LEU A 179 14.36 -13.46 15.68
C LEU A 179 15.90 -13.54 15.82
N LYS A 180 16.52 -12.74 16.70
CA LYS A 180 17.95 -12.89 17.04
C LYS A 180 18.24 -14.23 17.73
N ILE A 181 17.35 -14.73 18.58
CA ILE A 181 17.43 -16.09 19.13
C ILE A 181 17.27 -17.14 18.03
N CYS A 182 16.33 -16.96 17.10
CA CYS A 182 16.04 -17.90 16.02
C CYS A 182 17.21 -17.99 15.02
N VAL A 183 17.79 -16.85 14.62
CA VAL A 183 18.98 -16.80 13.75
C VAL A 183 20.22 -17.35 14.46
N SER A 184 20.35 -17.14 15.77
CA SER A 184 21.41 -17.76 16.57
C SER A 184 21.20 -19.28 16.76
N PHE A 185 19.97 -19.78 16.63
CA PHE A 185 19.64 -21.21 16.71
C PHE A 185 19.82 -21.93 15.36
N THR A 186 19.72 -21.22 14.24
CA THR A 186 20.01 -21.76 12.90
C THR A 186 21.49 -21.89 12.58
N GLY A 187 22.40 -21.67 13.55
CA GLY A 187 23.81 -22.10 13.49
C GLY A 187 24.03 -23.62 13.66
N TRP A 188 22.97 -24.41 13.47
CA TRP A 188 22.98 -25.87 13.42
C TRP A 188 22.30 -26.32 12.12
N PHE A 189 22.90 -25.97 10.98
CA PHE A 189 22.91 -26.80 9.77
C PHE A 189 24.02 -26.32 8.82
#